data_AF-A0A7C6A7V6-F1
#
_entry.id   AF-A0A7C6A7V6-F1
#
_cell.length_a   1.000
_cell.length_b   1.000
_cell.length_c   1.000
_cell.angle_alpha   90.00
_cell.angle_beta   90.00
_cell.angle_gamma   90.00
#
_symmetry.space_group_name_H-M   'P 1'
#
loop_
_entity.id
_entity.type
_entity.pdbx_description
1 polymer ?
#
loop_
_entity_poly.entity_id
_entity_poly.type
_entity_poly.pdbx_seq_one_letter_code
_entity_poly.pdbx_strand_id
1 'polypeptide(L)'
;MILIFGFIFFNIGFAQMPNLEIEPKNRTIDISVIKRVTQQYYLLTKESPIELSIVGPNWLRVYTRLLFPQAIEQKNAKYKIVVSEEEEERIVSLETEKSNSAIGPANQKFGKWRSFFIEVPAGTNKYKFSLWQAPSDTVAVRFSLEKPKEWQPISVGEAISSRRRIIIEEAGKTLDGYELTSDEPIKLELSGPLRLKVGVRLNYDLSGIGGIEGAQKFAIVVKENGKEMQKAQFRVNKSETAKYQNRPELIPSVERFFYLAIPEGKHQIIFELTETIAKSANLRFLSKSQEKYE
;
A
#
# COMPACT_ATOMS: atom_id res chain seq x y z
N MET A 1 4.15 57.07 30.12
CA MET A 1 4.75 56.29 29.01
C MET A 1 4.30 54.85 29.17
N ILE A 2 3.24 54.44 28.47
CA ILE A 2 2.64 53.09 28.57
C ILE A 2 3.06 52.34 27.31
N LEU A 3 3.91 51.32 27.45
CA LEU A 3 4.25 50.40 26.37
C LEU A 3 3.11 49.39 26.19
N ILE A 4 2.44 49.46 25.05
CA ILE A 4 1.52 48.42 24.59
C ILE A 4 2.35 47.40 23.81
N PHE A 5 2.49 46.20 24.38
CA PHE A 5 3.06 45.04 23.67
C PHE A 5 1.99 44.46 22.75
N GLY A 6 2.11 44.75 21.45
CA GLY A 6 1.31 44.10 20.40
C GLY A 6 1.73 42.65 20.22
N PHE A 7 0.84 41.72 20.58
CA PHE A 7 0.97 40.31 20.21
C PHE A 7 0.66 40.16 18.73
N ILE A 8 1.69 39.85 17.94
CA ILE A 8 1.54 39.44 16.54
C ILE A 8 1.05 37.99 16.55
N PHE A 9 -0.21 37.77 16.19
CA PHE A 9 -0.72 36.45 15.85
C PHE A 9 -0.15 36.06 14.47
N PHE A 10 0.77 35.09 14.45
CA PHE A 10 1.13 34.40 13.21
C PHE A 10 -0.05 33.53 12.79
N ASN A 11 -0.86 34.01 11.85
CA ASN A 11 -1.77 33.18 11.09
C ASN A 11 -0.90 32.27 10.20
N ILE A 12 -0.68 31.02 10.62
CA ILE A 12 -0.07 30.01 9.76
C ILE A 12 -1.13 29.66 8.72
N GLY A 13 -1.12 30.38 7.61
CA GLY A 13 -1.99 30.13 6.48
C GLY A 13 -1.82 28.70 5.98
N PHE A 14 -2.94 28.08 5.58
CA PHE A 14 -2.96 26.81 4.88
C PHE A 14 -1.94 26.84 3.74
N ALA A 15 -0.93 25.98 3.79
CA ALA A 15 -0.34 25.50 2.57
C ALA A 15 -1.45 24.71 1.85
N GLN A 16 -2.15 25.35 0.92
CA GLN A 16 -3.07 24.66 0.03
C GLN A 16 -2.25 23.58 -0.69
N MET A 17 -2.54 22.32 -0.38
CA MET A 17 -2.04 21.22 -1.17
C MET A 17 -2.84 21.28 -2.48
N PRO A 18 -2.23 21.58 -3.64
CA PRO A 18 -2.97 21.85 -4.88
C PRO A 18 -3.82 20.66 -5.36
N ASN A 19 -3.63 19.48 -4.77
CA ASN A 19 -4.27 18.23 -5.14
C ASN A 19 -5.20 17.68 -4.05
N LEU A 20 -5.54 18.46 -3.02
CA LEU A 20 -6.40 18.02 -1.90
C LEU A 20 -7.33 19.16 -1.46
N GLU A 21 -8.62 18.98 -1.72
CA GLU A 21 -9.68 19.82 -1.19
C GLU A 21 -10.41 19.08 -0.06
N ILE A 22 -10.75 19.80 1.01
CA ILE A 22 -11.33 19.24 2.23
C ILE A 22 -12.53 20.08 2.62
N GLU A 23 -13.66 19.44 2.88
CA GLU A 23 -14.86 20.09 3.42
C GLU A 23 -15.39 19.32 4.65
N PRO A 24 -15.88 20.02 5.69
CA PRO A 24 -15.93 21.47 5.83
C PRO A 24 -14.58 22.09 6.23
N LYS A 25 -14.21 23.23 5.62
CA LYS A 25 -12.92 23.92 5.91
C LYS A 25 -12.80 24.52 7.31
N ASN A 26 -13.92 24.93 7.91
CA ASN A 26 -13.95 25.74 9.14
C ASN A 26 -14.02 24.91 10.43
N ARG A 27 -13.99 23.58 10.34
CA ARG A 27 -14.15 22.69 11.50
C ARG A 27 -12.83 22.07 11.89
N THR A 28 -11.94 22.91 12.38
CA THR A 28 -10.59 22.52 12.78
C THR A 28 -10.33 22.73 14.26
N ILE A 29 -9.33 22.03 14.79
CA ILE A 29 -8.82 22.17 16.13
C ILE A 29 -7.30 22.11 16.11
N ASP A 30 -6.68 22.96 16.91
CA ASP A 30 -5.25 22.99 17.11
C ASP A 30 -4.85 22.10 18.28
N ILE A 31 -4.15 21.00 18.01
CA ILE A 31 -3.68 20.08 19.04
C ILE A 31 -2.21 20.33 19.28
N SER A 32 -1.86 20.67 20.52
CA SER A 32 -0.46 20.77 20.94
C SER A 32 0.08 19.37 21.20
N VAL A 33 1.20 19.02 20.56
CA VAL A 33 1.87 17.72 20.65
C VAL A 33 3.31 17.96 21.08
N ILE A 34 3.67 17.59 22.31
CA ILE A 34 5.05 17.63 22.89
C ILE A 34 5.78 18.98 22.70
N LYS A 35 6.06 19.71 23.79
CA LYS A 35 6.90 20.94 23.79
C LYS A 35 6.69 21.87 22.57
N ARG A 36 5.50 22.49 22.50
CA ARG A 36 5.17 23.67 21.67
C ARG A 36 4.99 23.47 20.15
N VAL A 37 4.87 22.25 19.64
CA VAL A 37 4.42 22.04 18.26
C VAL A 37 2.89 21.91 18.25
N THR A 38 2.22 22.84 17.57
CA THR A 38 0.77 22.78 17.34
C THR A 38 0.51 22.23 15.94
N GLN A 39 -0.42 21.28 15.85
CA GLN A 39 -0.87 20.72 14.59
C GLN A 39 -2.37 20.92 14.47
N GLN A 40 -2.81 21.43 13.33
CA GLN A 40 -4.22 21.57 13.02
C GLN A 40 -4.80 20.24 12.53
N TYR A 41 -5.96 19.88 13.05
CA TYR A 41 -6.76 18.72 12.67
C TYR A 41 -8.17 19.17 12.32
N TYR A 42 -8.85 18.47 11.43
CA TYR A 42 -10.30 18.57 11.24
C TYR A 42 -11.02 17.73 12.30
N LEU A 43 -12.16 18.18 12.80
CA LEU A 43 -12.97 17.35 13.70
C LEU A 43 -13.89 16.48 12.87
N LEU A 44 -13.83 15.16 13.04
CA LEU A 44 -14.79 14.21 12.50
C LEU A 44 -15.74 13.81 13.63
N THR A 45 -17.04 14.02 13.44
CA THR A 45 -18.08 13.65 14.42
C THR A 45 -19.12 12.75 13.79
N LYS A 46 -19.96 12.10 14.61
CA LYS A 46 -21.03 11.21 14.11
C LYS A 46 -22.02 11.94 13.18
N GLU A 47 -22.32 13.19 13.49
CA GLU A 47 -23.33 13.98 12.77
C GLU A 47 -22.76 14.77 11.59
N SER A 48 -21.43 14.83 11.48
CA SER A 48 -20.79 15.72 10.52
C SER A 48 -19.58 15.03 9.90
N PRO A 49 -19.76 14.43 8.71
CA PRO A 49 -18.68 13.77 7.97
C PRO A 49 -17.66 14.77 7.43
N ILE A 50 -16.55 14.26 6.91
CA ILE A 50 -15.56 15.05 6.16
C ILE A 50 -15.52 14.50 4.74
N GLU A 51 -15.58 15.39 3.77
CA GLU A 51 -15.48 15.06 2.35
C GLU A 51 -14.16 15.57 1.79
N LEU A 52 -13.51 14.75 0.95
CA LEU A 52 -12.26 15.09 0.27
C LEU A 52 -12.43 14.96 -1.24
N SER A 53 -11.80 15.85 -1.98
CA SER A 53 -11.55 15.71 -3.42
C SER A 53 -10.04 15.69 -3.64
N ILE A 54 -9.53 14.63 -4.27
CA ILE A 54 -8.09 14.36 -4.37
C ILE A 54 -7.71 14.00 -5.80
N VAL A 55 -6.66 14.62 -6.32
CA VAL A 55 -6.07 14.27 -7.61
C VAL A 55 -4.93 13.26 -7.40
N GLY A 56 -5.10 12.05 -7.93
CA GLY A 56 -4.08 11.00 -7.92
C GLY A 56 -3.30 10.88 -9.24
N PRO A 57 -2.34 9.92 -9.33
CA PRO A 57 -2.11 8.83 -8.38
C PRO A 57 -1.27 9.27 -7.17
N ASN A 58 -1.79 9.04 -5.96
CA ASN A 58 -1.10 9.37 -4.70
C ASN A 58 -1.52 8.41 -3.58
N TRP A 59 -0.88 8.51 -2.42
CA TRP A 59 -1.31 7.86 -1.19
C TRP A 59 -1.80 8.91 -0.21
N LEU A 60 -3.05 8.80 0.22
CA LEU A 60 -3.60 9.65 1.27
C LEU A 60 -3.32 8.99 2.62
N ARG A 61 -2.43 9.59 3.43
CA ARG A 61 -2.28 9.24 4.83
C ARG A 61 -3.27 10.02 5.68
N VAL A 62 -4.06 9.28 6.46
CA VAL A 62 -5.07 9.81 7.37
C VAL A 62 -4.59 9.61 8.79
N TYR A 63 -4.17 10.69 9.44
CA TYR A 63 -3.84 10.71 10.86
C TYR A 63 -5.11 10.92 11.66
N THR A 64 -5.25 10.24 12.79
CA THR A 64 -6.43 10.32 13.65
C THR A 64 -6.04 10.39 15.12
N ARG A 65 -6.82 11.10 15.92
CA ARG A 65 -6.70 11.20 17.38
C ARG A 65 -8.10 11.21 17.98
N LEU A 66 -8.43 10.17 18.73
CA LEU A 66 -9.68 10.11 19.46
C LEU A 66 -9.71 11.16 20.58
N LEU A 67 -10.81 11.91 20.70
CA LEU A 67 -11.07 12.71 21.89
C LEU A 67 -11.45 11.76 23.04
N PHE A 68 -10.74 11.81 24.18
CA PHE A 68 -11.09 11.01 25.34
C PHE A 68 -12.14 11.73 26.19
N PRO A 69 -13.27 11.08 26.54
CA PRO A 69 -14.26 11.64 27.44
C PRO A 69 -13.60 12.00 28.78
N GLN A 70 -13.79 13.23 29.27
CA GLN A 70 -13.20 13.65 30.55
C GLN A 70 -13.86 12.94 31.74
N ALA A 71 -15.12 12.54 31.62
CA ALA A 71 -15.91 11.92 32.67
C ALA A 71 -15.63 10.42 32.88
N ILE A 72 -14.84 9.78 32.00
CA ILE A 72 -14.60 8.34 32.05
C ILE A 72 -13.09 8.11 32.21
N GLU A 73 -12.70 7.35 33.23
CA GLU A 73 -11.32 6.86 33.41
C GLU A 73 -11.00 5.72 32.42
N GLN A 74 -11.23 5.96 31.14
CA GLN A 74 -10.87 5.04 30.08
C GLN A 74 -9.40 5.25 29.69
N LYS A 75 -8.56 4.23 29.88
CA LYS A 75 -7.16 4.26 29.44
C LYS A 75 -6.99 3.92 27.97
N ASN A 76 -7.75 2.92 27.49
CA ASN A 76 -7.71 2.39 26.13
C ASN A 76 -9.10 2.45 25.49
N ALA A 77 -9.14 2.75 24.19
CA ALA A 77 -10.38 2.94 23.45
C ALA A 77 -10.25 2.44 22.02
N LYS A 78 -11.34 1.87 21.51
CA LYS A 78 -11.50 1.49 20.11
C LYS A 78 -12.45 2.46 19.41
N TYR A 79 -12.15 2.78 18.16
CA TYR A 79 -13.02 3.59 17.32
C TYR A 79 -12.98 3.10 15.87
N LYS A 80 -14.06 3.39 15.14
CA LYS A 80 -14.28 2.95 13.77
C LYS A 80 -14.67 4.13 12.89
N ILE A 81 -13.98 4.27 11.77
CA ILE A 81 -14.26 5.28 10.74
C ILE A 81 -14.73 4.54 9.49
N VAL A 82 -15.86 4.95 8.92
CA VAL A 82 -16.26 4.55 7.57
C VAL A 82 -15.58 5.46 6.59
N VAL A 83 -14.95 4.88 5.57
CA VAL A 83 -14.48 5.59 4.40
C VAL A 83 -15.32 5.12 3.22
N SER A 84 -16.05 6.03 2.61
CA SER A 84 -16.83 5.77 1.39
C SER A 84 -16.09 6.36 0.19
N GLU A 85 -15.92 5.57 -0.85
CA GLU A 85 -15.39 5.96 -2.16
C GLU A 85 -16.45 5.57 -3.19
N GLU A 86 -17.11 6.55 -3.80
CA GLU A 86 -18.28 6.33 -4.65
C GLU A 86 -19.37 5.49 -3.94
N GLU A 87 -19.61 4.25 -4.39
CA GLU A 87 -20.59 3.31 -3.80
C GLU A 87 -19.94 2.27 -2.88
N GLU A 88 -18.61 2.23 -2.78
CA GLU A 88 -17.90 1.29 -1.92
C GLU A 88 -17.65 1.88 -0.53
N GLU A 89 -17.92 1.09 0.51
CA GLU A 89 -17.63 1.46 1.89
C GLU A 89 -16.64 0.49 2.53
N ARG A 90 -15.67 1.05 3.26
CA ARG A 90 -14.74 0.28 4.09
C ARG A 90 -14.70 0.82 5.51
N ILE A 91 -14.66 -0.10 6.47
CA ILE A 91 -14.57 0.23 7.89
C ILE A 91 -13.11 0.12 8.35
N VAL A 92 -12.56 1.21 8.85
CA VAL A 92 -11.24 1.25 9.48
C VAL A 92 -11.41 1.19 11.00
N SER A 93 -11.01 0.07 11.62
CA SER A 93 -11.01 -0.09 13.07
C SER A 93 -9.64 0.23 13.66
N LEU A 94 -9.62 1.13 14.65
CA LEU A 94 -8.40 1.62 15.30
C LEU A 94 -8.52 1.49 16.82
N GLU A 95 -7.39 1.25 17.48
CA GLU A 95 -7.28 1.19 18.94
C GLU A 95 -6.22 2.17 19.42
N THR A 96 -6.53 2.99 20.42
CA THR A 96 -5.62 3.99 20.97
C THR A 96 -5.72 4.05 22.48
N GLU A 97 -4.70 4.64 23.08
CA GLU A 97 -4.64 4.95 24.51
C GLU A 97 -4.51 6.46 24.70
N LYS A 98 -4.90 6.95 25.87
CA LYS A 98 -4.80 8.37 26.22
C LYS A 98 -3.36 8.87 26.05
N SER A 99 -3.16 9.97 25.34
CA SER A 99 -1.84 10.56 25.17
C SER A 99 -1.46 11.42 26.38
N ASN A 100 -0.22 11.29 26.83
CA ASN A 100 0.35 12.17 27.86
C ASN A 100 0.70 13.56 27.33
N SER A 101 0.70 13.76 26.01
CA SER A 101 1.31 14.94 25.38
C SER A 101 0.42 15.63 24.35
N ALA A 102 -0.77 15.10 24.06
CA ALA A 102 -1.71 15.68 23.09
C ALA A 102 -2.86 16.38 23.82
N ILE A 103 -2.87 17.70 23.75
CA ILE A 103 -3.79 18.56 24.49
C ILE A 103 -4.40 19.58 23.52
N GLY A 104 -5.74 19.66 23.51
CA GLY A 104 -6.48 20.68 22.76
C GLY A 104 -6.59 22.02 23.51
N PRO A 105 -7.11 23.08 22.87
CA PRO A 105 -7.14 24.43 23.43
C PRO A 105 -7.94 24.53 24.74
N ALA A 106 -8.98 23.71 24.91
CA ALA A 106 -9.79 23.64 26.13
C ALA A 106 -9.29 22.57 27.14
N ASN A 107 -7.98 22.27 27.15
CA ASN A 107 -7.36 21.19 27.94
C ASN A 107 -7.98 19.80 27.70
N GLN A 108 -8.63 19.61 26.56
CA GLN A 108 -9.16 18.34 26.09
C GLN A 108 -8.02 17.34 25.91
N LYS A 109 -8.23 16.10 26.34
CA LYS A 109 -7.23 15.04 26.22
C LYS A 109 -7.50 14.20 24.99
N PHE A 110 -6.47 14.03 24.16
CA PHE A 110 -6.56 13.21 22.96
C PHE A 110 -5.80 11.90 23.13
N GLY A 111 -6.17 10.90 22.35
CA GLY A 111 -5.41 9.66 22.22
C GLY A 111 -4.05 9.87 21.57
N LYS A 112 -3.19 8.86 21.69
CA LYS A 112 -2.03 8.73 20.81
C LYS A 112 -2.53 8.74 19.35
N TRP A 113 -1.75 9.36 18.47
CA TRP A 113 -2.13 9.41 17.07
C TRP A 113 -2.11 8.01 16.49
N ARG A 114 -3.07 7.75 15.61
CA ARG A 114 -3.06 6.60 14.72
C ARG A 114 -3.03 7.06 13.28
N SER A 115 -2.64 6.20 12.36
CA SER A 115 -2.77 6.50 10.93
C SER A 115 -3.13 5.29 10.10
N PHE A 116 -3.75 5.56 8.97
CA PHE A 116 -3.98 4.59 7.91
C PHE A 116 -3.82 5.25 6.56
N PHE A 117 -3.74 4.43 5.51
CA PHE A 117 -3.53 4.90 4.16
C PHE A 117 -4.70 4.56 3.23
N ILE A 118 -4.83 5.37 2.19
CA ILE A 118 -5.74 5.16 1.06
C ILE A 118 -4.92 5.30 -0.21
N GLU A 119 -4.98 4.29 -1.08
CA GLU A 119 -4.47 4.43 -2.44
C GLU A 119 -5.45 5.31 -3.23
N VAL A 120 -4.97 6.41 -3.78
CA VAL A 120 -5.78 7.32 -4.61
C VAL A 120 -5.44 7.01 -6.07
N PRO A 121 -6.38 6.45 -6.86
CA PRO A 121 -6.17 6.15 -8.28
C PRO A 121 -5.85 7.41 -9.10
N ALA A 122 -5.36 7.21 -10.32
CA ALA A 122 -5.19 8.32 -11.26
C ALA A 122 -6.54 9.01 -11.55
N GLY A 123 -6.55 10.34 -11.59
CA GLY A 123 -7.77 11.13 -11.78
C GLY A 123 -8.23 11.83 -10.50
N THR A 124 -9.43 12.42 -10.55
CA THR A 124 -10.06 13.12 -9.42
C THR A 124 -10.99 12.17 -8.69
N ASN A 125 -10.68 11.87 -7.43
CA ASN A 125 -11.41 10.90 -6.60
C ASN A 125 -12.05 11.62 -5.41
N LYS A 126 -13.26 11.18 -5.02
CA LYS A 126 -14.00 11.74 -3.89
C LYS A 126 -14.12 10.72 -2.77
N TYR A 127 -13.80 11.15 -1.56
CA TYR A 127 -13.87 10.31 -0.36
C TYR A 127 -14.75 10.97 0.70
N LYS A 128 -15.54 10.17 1.40
CA LYS A 128 -16.31 10.59 2.58
C LYS A 128 -15.87 9.82 3.82
N PHE A 129 -15.53 10.54 4.88
CA PHE A 129 -15.15 9.99 6.17
C PHE A 129 -16.30 10.22 7.16
N SER A 130 -16.77 9.15 7.79
CA SER A 130 -17.84 9.21 8.79
C SER A 130 -17.42 8.47 10.06
N LEU A 131 -17.71 9.03 11.24
CA LEU A 131 -17.44 8.36 12.51
C LEU A 131 -18.55 7.35 12.82
N TRP A 132 -18.23 6.06 12.80
CA TRP A 132 -19.23 5.00 13.04
C TRP A 132 -19.40 4.68 14.53
N GLN A 133 -18.29 4.40 15.20
CA GLN A 133 -18.29 3.93 16.58
C GLN A 133 -17.09 4.50 17.32
N ALA A 134 -17.30 5.08 18.50
CA ALA A 134 -16.25 5.57 19.39
C ALA A 134 -16.85 5.85 20.78
N PRO A 135 -16.04 5.85 21.85
CA PRO A 135 -16.50 6.22 23.19
C PRO A 135 -16.75 7.73 23.35
N SER A 136 -16.15 8.55 22.48
CA SER A 136 -16.52 9.95 22.28
C SER A 136 -17.16 10.12 20.91
N ASP A 137 -17.98 11.14 20.75
CA ASP A 137 -18.57 11.56 19.47
C ASP A 137 -17.58 12.22 18.49
N THR A 138 -16.30 12.33 18.85
CA THR A 138 -15.32 13.17 18.14
C THR A 138 -13.98 12.47 17.95
N VAL A 139 -13.48 12.50 16.71
CA VAL A 139 -12.12 12.10 16.34
C VAL A 139 -11.49 13.26 15.56
N ALA A 140 -10.35 13.74 16.01
CA ALA A 140 -9.57 14.72 15.25
C ALA A 140 -8.82 13.99 14.13
N VAL A 141 -8.94 14.44 12.88
CA VAL A 141 -8.32 13.83 11.70
C VAL A 141 -7.46 14.84 10.93
N ARG A 142 -6.35 14.38 10.35
CA ARG A 142 -5.47 15.21 9.51
C ARG A 142 -5.05 14.40 8.31
N PHE A 143 -5.00 15.05 7.16
CA PHE A 143 -4.73 14.41 5.87
C PHE A 143 -3.36 14.86 5.34
N SER A 144 -2.63 13.94 4.73
CA SER A 144 -1.36 14.21 4.06
C SER A 144 -1.30 13.41 2.78
N LEU A 145 -0.89 14.04 1.68
CA LEU A 145 -0.56 13.33 0.45
C LEU A 145 0.89 12.85 0.51
N GLU A 146 1.10 11.59 0.21
CA GLU A 146 2.40 10.96 0.05
C GLU A 146 2.49 10.41 -1.38
N LYS A 147 3.69 10.46 -1.98
CA LYS A 147 3.90 9.83 -3.29
C LYS A 147 3.72 8.32 -3.15
N PRO A 148 3.15 7.63 -4.16
CA PRO A 148 3.11 6.19 -4.15
C PRO A 148 4.50 5.61 -3.95
N LYS A 149 4.71 4.80 -2.90
CA LYS A 149 5.97 4.07 -2.80
C LYS A 149 6.07 3.16 -4.03
N GLU A 150 7.11 3.35 -4.80
CA GLU A 150 7.37 2.58 -5.99
C GLU A 150 7.67 1.13 -5.63
N TRP A 151 7.22 0.21 -6.46
CA TRP A 151 7.57 -1.20 -6.39
C TRP A 151 9.08 -1.35 -6.63
N GLN A 152 9.80 -1.84 -5.63
CA GLN A 152 11.25 -2.01 -5.69
C GLN A 152 11.60 -3.45 -6.05
N PRO A 153 12.56 -3.69 -6.97
CA PRO A 153 13.11 -5.02 -7.22
C PRO A 153 13.58 -5.68 -5.92
N ILE A 154 13.27 -6.96 -5.75
CA ILE A 154 13.81 -7.75 -4.65
C ILE A 154 15.16 -8.32 -5.08
N SER A 155 16.16 -8.19 -4.21
CA SER A 155 17.39 -8.94 -4.36
C SER A 155 17.09 -10.41 -4.08
N VAL A 156 17.15 -11.24 -5.11
CA VAL A 156 17.10 -12.70 -4.93
C VAL A 156 18.52 -13.16 -4.58
N GLY A 157 18.63 -14.20 -3.74
CA GLY A 157 19.93 -14.71 -3.31
C GLY A 157 20.88 -15.01 -4.48
N GLU A 158 22.18 -14.89 -4.23
CA GLU A 158 23.24 -14.95 -5.25
C GLU A 158 23.18 -16.20 -6.16
N ALA A 159 22.80 -17.35 -5.59
CA ALA A 159 22.62 -18.59 -6.33
C ALA A 159 21.53 -18.50 -7.42
N ILE A 160 20.42 -17.82 -7.14
CA ILE A 160 19.33 -17.61 -8.10
C ILE A 160 19.75 -16.52 -9.10
N SER A 161 20.34 -15.44 -8.61
CA SER A 161 20.80 -14.31 -9.43
C SER A 161 21.86 -14.70 -10.46
N SER A 162 22.72 -15.67 -10.17
CA SER A 162 23.80 -16.10 -11.07
C SER A 162 23.36 -17.15 -12.09
N ARG A 163 22.51 -18.11 -11.70
CA ARG A 163 22.17 -19.26 -12.56
C ARG A 163 20.92 -19.07 -13.39
N ARG A 164 19.97 -18.26 -12.91
CA ARG A 164 18.61 -18.20 -13.48
C ARG A 164 18.20 -16.83 -13.97
N ARG A 165 19.08 -15.83 -13.94
CA ARG A 165 18.77 -14.48 -14.39
C ARG A 165 18.46 -14.47 -15.88
N ILE A 166 17.33 -13.87 -16.24
CA ILE A 166 16.92 -13.57 -17.61
C ILE A 166 16.83 -12.05 -17.74
N ILE A 167 17.42 -11.52 -18.79
CA ILE A 167 17.38 -10.10 -19.13
C ILE A 167 16.27 -9.90 -20.17
N ILE A 168 15.25 -9.12 -19.82
CA ILE A 168 14.07 -8.86 -20.63
C ILE A 168 14.18 -7.46 -21.23
N GLU A 169 14.02 -7.35 -22.53
CA GLU A 169 13.90 -6.07 -23.22
C GLU A 169 12.45 -5.86 -23.65
N GLU A 170 11.85 -4.75 -23.23
CA GLU A 170 10.49 -4.38 -23.60
C GLU A 170 10.31 -2.86 -23.55
N ALA A 171 9.69 -2.29 -24.59
CA ALA A 171 9.39 -0.86 -24.67
C ALA A 171 10.59 0.06 -24.37
N GLY A 172 11.79 -0.32 -24.86
CA GLY A 172 13.04 0.42 -24.64
C GLY A 172 13.60 0.33 -23.21
N LYS A 173 13.08 -0.57 -22.37
CA LYS A 173 13.57 -0.82 -21.01
C LYS A 173 14.18 -2.20 -20.90
N THR A 174 15.17 -2.32 -20.03
CA THR A 174 15.78 -3.58 -19.61
C THR A 174 15.29 -3.93 -18.21
N LEU A 175 14.75 -5.13 -18.05
CA LEU A 175 14.21 -5.65 -16.80
C LEU A 175 14.89 -6.97 -16.46
N ASP A 176 15.12 -7.18 -15.16
CA ASP A 176 15.59 -8.46 -14.65
C ASP A 176 14.42 -9.36 -14.25
N GLY A 177 14.51 -10.62 -14.63
CA GLY A 177 13.67 -11.69 -14.13
C GLY A 177 14.48 -12.96 -13.87
N TYR A 178 13.81 -13.99 -13.38
CA TYR A 178 14.43 -15.25 -12.98
C TYR A 178 13.64 -16.40 -13.58
N GLU A 179 14.34 -17.32 -14.23
CA GLU A 179 13.73 -18.52 -14.79
C GLU A 179 13.26 -19.48 -13.70
N LEU A 180 11.99 -19.80 -13.76
CA LEU A 180 11.34 -20.87 -13.02
C LEU A 180 11.11 -22.04 -13.99
N THR A 181 11.78 -23.15 -13.78
CA THR A 181 11.55 -24.37 -14.54
C THR A 181 10.54 -25.26 -13.80
N SER A 182 9.92 -26.20 -14.50
CA SER A 182 8.96 -27.15 -13.90
C SER A 182 9.59 -28.10 -12.87
N ASP A 183 10.90 -28.34 -12.95
CA ASP A 183 11.68 -29.22 -12.07
C ASP A 183 12.43 -28.48 -10.95
N GLU A 184 12.72 -27.19 -11.13
CA GLU A 184 13.54 -26.42 -10.19
C GLU A 184 12.75 -25.20 -9.64
N PRO A 185 12.11 -25.31 -8.46
CA PRO A 185 11.37 -24.18 -7.89
C PRO A 185 12.29 -23.01 -7.54
N ILE A 186 11.72 -21.80 -7.50
CA ILE A 186 12.40 -20.61 -6.98
C ILE A 186 12.05 -20.47 -5.49
N LYS A 187 13.07 -20.30 -4.65
CA LYS A 187 12.90 -20.09 -3.20
C LYS A 187 13.36 -18.68 -2.83
N LEU A 188 12.50 -17.88 -2.22
CA LEU A 188 12.83 -16.54 -1.73
C LEU A 188 12.76 -16.48 -0.21
N GLU A 189 13.79 -15.89 0.39
CA GLU A 189 13.77 -15.51 1.80
C GLU A 189 13.34 -14.05 1.90
N LEU A 190 12.24 -13.80 2.61
CA LEU A 190 11.62 -12.48 2.74
C LEU A 190 11.45 -12.14 4.22
N SER A 191 11.69 -10.88 4.58
CA SER A 191 11.37 -10.35 5.91
C SER A 191 10.23 -9.36 5.79
N GLY A 192 9.05 -9.72 6.29
CA GLY A 192 7.88 -8.85 6.27
C GLY A 192 7.75 -7.97 7.52
N PRO A 193 6.72 -7.11 7.59
CA PRO A 193 5.53 -7.13 6.73
C PRO A 193 5.77 -6.43 5.37
N LEU A 194 5.42 -7.10 4.26
CA LEU A 194 5.52 -6.54 2.91
C LEU A 194 4.44 -7.04 1.95
N ARG A 195 4.17 -6.29 0.88
CA ARG A 195 3.44 -6.80 -0.29
C ARG A 195 4.47 -7.18 -1.34
N LEU A 196 4.31 -8.37 -1.90
CA LEU A 196 5.12 -8.89 -2.99
C LEU A 196 4.26 -8.88 -4.26
N LYS A 197 4.72 -8.20 -5.30
CA LYS A 197 4.19 -8.24 -6.66
C LYS A 197 5.08 -9.15 -7.48
N VAL A 198 4.49 -10.17 -8.09
CA VAL A 198 5.19 -11.13 -8.92
C VAL A 198 4.73 -10.93 -10.36
N GLY A 199 5.63 -10.44 -11.21
CA GLY A 199 5.46 -10.44 -12.66
C GLY A 199 5.77 -11.82 -13.21
N VAL A 200 4.96 -12.31 -14.14
CA VAL A 200 5.07 -13.65 -14.69
C VAL A 200 4.94 -13.62 -16.19
N ARG A 201 5.84 -14.31 -16.88
CA ARG A 201 5.76 -14.61 -18.32
C ARG A 201 5.99 -16.10 -18.55
N LEU A 202 5.11 -16.77 -19.27
CA LEU A 202 5.35 -18.15 -19.71
C LEU A 202 6.38 -18.14 -20.84
N ASN A 203 7.32 -19.10 -20.85
CA ASN A 203 8.31 -19.18 -21.93
C ASN A 203 7.81 -20.16 -23.01
N TYR A 204 7.65 -19.66 -24.23
CA TYR A 204 7.34 -20.47 -25.40
C TYR A 204 8.64 -20.93 -26.05
N ASP A 205 8.80 -22.24 -26.23
CA ASP A 205 9.95 -22.85 -26.93
C ASP A 205 9.79 -22.69 -28.45
N LEU A 206 10.88 -22.28 -29.12
CA LEU A 206 10.96 -22.12 -30.58
C LEU A 206 11.31 -23.43 -31.32
N SER A 207 11.72 -24.49 -30.63
CA SER A 207 12.18 -25.72 -31.29
C SER A 207 11.01 -26.45 -31.98
N GLY A 208 11.00 -26.41 -33.31
CA GLY A 208 9.89 -26.73 -34.22
C GLY A 208 9.33 -28.16 -34.28
N ILE A 209 9.38 -28.95 -33.20
CA ILE A 209 8.60 -30.20 -33.09
C ILE A 209 7.58 -30.02 -31.97
N GLY A 210 6.32 -29.72 -32.33
CA GLY A 210 5.24 -29.47 -31.37
C GLY A 210 5.25 -28.08 -30.75
N GLY A 211 5.82 -27.08 -31.46
CA GLY A 211 5.91 -25.69 -31.02
C GLY A 211 4.61 -25.20 -30.39
N ILE A 212 4.71 -24.58 -29.22
CA ILE A 212 3.55 -24.17 -28.45
C ILE A 212 2.86 -23.02 -29.22
N GLU A 213 1.76 -23.35 -29.89
CA GLU A 213 0.94 -22.39 -30.63
C GLU A 213 -0.25 -21.90 -29.81
N GLY A 214 -0.70 -20.69 -30.12
CA GLY A 214 -1.87 -20.07 -29.51
C GLY A 214 -1.77 -19.79 -28.00
N ALA A 215 -2.94 -19.57 -27.42
CA ALA A 215 -3.09 -19.18 -26.02
C ALA A 215 -2.85 -20.36 -25.08
N GLN A 216 -1.95 -20.19 -24.12
CA GLN A 216 -1.56 -21.22 -23.15
C GLN A 216 -2.13 -20.94 -21.77
N LYS A 217 -2.45 -22.02 -21.05
CA LYS A 217 -2.82 -21.96 -19.63
C LYS A 217 -1.65 -22.46 -18.80
N PHE A 218 -1.50 -21.90 -17.61
CA PHE A 218 -0.54 -22.33 -16.61
C PHE A 218 -0.92 -21.79 -15.23
N ALA A 219 -0.30 -22.34 -14.19
CA ALA A 219 -0.44 -21.89 -12.82
C ALA A 219 0.92 -21.69 -12.15
N ILE A 220 1.02 -20.66 -11.31
CA ILE A 220 2.09 -20.52 -10.32
C ILE A 220 1.53 -20.91 -8.95
N VAL A 221 2.05 -21.98 -8.37
CA VAL A 221 1.74 -22.39 -7.00
C VAL A 221 2.77 -21.76 -6.07
N VAL A 222 2.28 -21.12 -5.01
CA VAL A 222 3.08 -20.46 -3.99
C VAL A 222 2.94 -21.25 -2.69
N LYS A 223 4.06 -21.66 -2.12
CA LYS A 223 4.10 -22.42 -0.87
C LYS A 223 4.95 -21.71 0.18
N GLU A 224 4.60 -21.95 1.44
CA GLU A 224 5.42 -21.64 2.61
C GLU A 224 5.38 -22.85 3.54
N ASN A 225 6.56 -23.28 4.02
CA ASN A 225 6.69 -24.46 4.89
C ASN A 225 5.99 -25.71 4.32
N GLY A 226 6.04 -25.89 3.00
CA GLY A 226 5.41 -27.01 2.29
C GLY A 226 3.89 -26.89 2.09
N LYS A 227 3.23 -25.89 2.68
CA LYS A 227 1.79 -25.66 2.52
C LYS A 227 1.52 -24.66 1.40
N GLU A 228 0.53 -24.95 0.56
CA GLU A 228 0.05 -24.01 -0.46
C GLU A 228 -0.58 -22.78 0.22
N MET A 229 -0.05 -21.61 -0.12
CA MET A 229 -0.58 -20.31 0.29
C MET A 229 -1.52 -19.73 -0.75
N GLN A 230 -1.17 -19.88 -2.03
CA GLN A 230 -1.90 -19.30 -3.15
C GLN A 230 -1.56 -20.05 -4.45
N LYS A 231 -2.55 -20.15 -5.34
CA LYS A 231 -2.39 -20.64 -6.71
C LYS A 231 -2.92 -19.58 -7.68
N ALA A 232 -2.03 -19.05 -8.52
CA ALA A 232 -2.38 -18.04 -9.51
C ALA A 232 -2.45 -18.66 -10.90
N GLN A 233 -3.65 -18.70 -11.49
CA GLN A 233 -3.90 -19.28 -12.81
C GLN A 233 -3.98 -18.21 -13.89
N PHE A 234 -3.39 -18.48 -15.05
CA PHE A 234 -3.32 -17.54 -16.16
C PHE A 234 -3.64 -18.19 -17.50
N ARG A 235 -4.16 -17.37 -18.42
CA ARG A 235 -4.20 -17.67 -19.85
C ARG A 235 -3.47 -16.55 -20.60
N VAL A 236 -2.46 -16.89 -21.39
CA VAL A 236 -1.55 -15.92 -22.03
C VAL A 236 -1.29 -16.26 -23.48
N ASN A 237 -0.88 -15.26 -24.25
CA ASN A 237 -0.32 -15.38 -25.59
C ASN A 237 1.15 -14.94 -25.57
N LYS A 238 1.89 -15.24 -26.65
CA LYS A 238 3.23 -14.69 -26.90
C LYS A 238 3.19 -13.15 -26.86
N SER A 239 4.24 -12.56 -26.31
CA SER A 239 4.46 -11.11 -26.34
C SER A 239 4.99 -10.74 -27.72
N GLU A 240 4.48 -9.66 -28.30
CA GLU A 240 4.99 -9.11 -29.57
C GLU A 240 6.14 -8.12 -29.35
N THR A 241 6.24 -7.57 -28.15
CA THR A 241 7.13 -6.47 -27.78
C THR A 241 8.31 -6.87 -26.88
N ALA A 242 8.21 -8.00 -26.20
CA ALA A 242 9.21 -8.43 -25.22
C ALA A 242 10.14 -9.49 -25.82
N LYS A 243 11.43 -9.39 -25.50
CA LYS A 243 12.45 -10.37 -25.92
C LYS A 243 13.40 -10.65 -24.76
N TYR A 244 13.99 -11.84 -24.74
CA TYR A 244 15.07 -12.16 -23.81
C TYR A 244 16.42 -11.99 -24.49
N GLN A 245 17.31 -11.19 -23.89
CA GLN A 245 18.64 -10.94 -24.46
C GLN A 245 19.56 -12.15 -24.32
N ASN A 246 19.50 -12.84 -23.18
CA ASN A 246 20.38 -13.97 -22.87
C ASN A 246 19.71 -15.35 -23.03
N ARG A 247 18.49 -15.40 -23.57
CA ARG A 247 17.72 -16.63 -23.89
C ARG A 247 16.92 -16.48 -25.19
N PRO A 248 17.59 -16.21 -26.33
CA PRO A 248 16.92 -15.89 -27.60
C PRO A 248 16.10 -17.04 -28.18
N GLU A 249 16.30 -18.27 -27.71
CA GLU A 249 15.54 -19.47 -28.10
C GLU A 249 14.14 -19.53 -27.47
N LEU A 250 13.84 -18.64 -26.53
CA LEU A 250 12.55 -18.55 -25.86
C LEU A 250 11.80 -17.28 -26.26
N ILE A 251 10.48 -17.40 -26.46
CA ILE A 251 9.59 -16.25 -26.63
C ILE A 251 8.80 -16.03 -25.33
N PRO A 252 8.90 -14.85 -24.69
CA PRO A 252 8.07 -14.53 -23.52
C PRO A 252 6.59 -14.42 -23.90
N SER A 253 5.70 -14.84 -23.00
CA SER A 253 4.29 -14.43 -23.02
C SER A 253 4.12 -12.96 -22.64
N VAL A 254 2.96 -12.37 -22.89
CA VAL A 254 2.57 -11.09 -22.26
C VAL A 254 2.68 -11.21 -20.72
N GLU A 255 3.20 -10.18 -20.05
CA GLU A 255 3.34 -10.17 -18.58
C GLU A 255 1.97 -10.23 -17.90
N ARG A 256 1.89 -11.01 -16.83
CA ARG A 256 0.78 -11.02 -15.87
C ARG A 256 1.33 -10.78 -14.48
N PHE A 257 0.47 -10.31 -13.58
CA PHE A 257 0.85 -10.05 -12.20
C PHE A 257 -0.09 -10.78 -11.25
N PHE A 258 0.48 -11.21 -10.13
CA PHE A 258 -0.27 -11.53 -8.93
C PHE A 258 0.44 -10.95 -7.71
N TYR A 259 -0.25 -10.92 -6.58
CA TYR A 259 0.21 -10.26 -5.36
C TYR A 259 0.13 -11.22 -4.18
N LEU A 260 1.09 -11.11 -3.26
CA LEU A 260 1.16 -11.84 -2.00
C LEU A 260 1.31 -10.84 -0.85
N ALA A 261 0.62 -11.10 0.26
CA ALA A 261 0.83 -10.41 1.53
C ALA A 261 1.78 -11.26 2.39
N ILE A 262 2.96 -10.73 2.69
CA ILE A 262 3.93 -11.38 3.57
C ILE A 262 3.78 -10.75 4.95
N PRO A 263 3.38 -11.53 5.98
CA PRO A 263 3.17 -11.00 7.33
C PRO A 263 4.50 -10.63 8.00
N GLU A 264 4.43 -10.12 9.23
CA GLU A 264 5.62 -9.81 10.01
C GLU A 264 6.39 -11.09 10.37
N GLY A 265 7.71 -11.08 10.15
CA GLY A 265 8.57 -12.24 10.39
C GLY A 265 9.47 -12.58 9.20
N LYS A 266 10.21 -13.68 9.35
CA LYS A 266 11.02 -14.27 8.28
C LYS A 266 10.24 -15.38 7.61
N HIS A 267 10.22 -15.36 6.29
CA HIS A 267 9.41 -16.24 5.45
C HIS A 267 10.28 -16.88 4.37
N GLN A 268 10.06 -18.17 4.09
CA GLN A 268 10.63 -18.84 2.94
C GLN A 268 9.50 -19.18 1.97
N ILE A 269 9.42 -18.43 0.88
CA ILE A 269 8.36 -18.56 -0.13
C ILE A 269 8.90 -19.34 -1.33
N ILE A 270 8.17 -20.37 -1.73
CA ILE A 270 8.53 -21.27 -2.83
C ILE A 270 7.54 -21.07 -3.97
N PHE A 271 8.06 -20.87 -5.18
CA PHE A 271 7.28 -20.72 -6.41
C PHE A 271 7.48 -21.94 -7.31
N GLU A 272 6.39 -22.54 -7.77
CA GLU A 272 6.36 -23.72 -8.64
C GLU A 272 5.51 -23.46 -9.88
N LEU A 273 5.99 -23.89 -11.05
CA LEU A 273 5.25 -23.83 -12.31
C LEU A 273 4.46 -25.13 -12.50
N THR A 274 3.16 -25.00 -12.74
CA THR A 274 2.26 -26.16 -12.88
C THR A 274 1.23 -25.93 -13.99
N GLU A 275 0.47 -26.97 -14.33
CA GLU A 275 -0.65 -26.93 -15.28
C GLU A 275 -0.28 -26.43 -16.68
N THR A 276 0.94 -26.74 -17.13
CA THR A 276 1.44 -26.32 -18.44
C THR A 276 2.37 -27.36 -19.04
N ILE A 277 2.45 -27.37 -20.37
CA ILE A 277 3.43 -28.14 -21.13
C ILE A 277 4.73 -27.35 -21.36
N ALA A 278 4.73 -26.04 -21.08
CA ALA A 278 5.92 -25.23 -21.18
C ALA A 278 6.95 -25.66 -20.13
N LYS A 279 8.22 -25.71 -20.52
CA LYS A 279 9.31 -26.17 -19.64
C LYS A 279 9.64 -25.15 -18.55
N SER A 280 9.41 -23.86 -18.82
CA SER A 280 9.73 -22.78 -17.90
C SER A 280 8.83 -21.55 -18.03
N ALA A 281 8.92 -20.70 -17.02
CA ALA A 281 8.37 -19.35 -16.96
C ALA A 281 9.46 -18.41 -16.45
N ASN A 282 9.28 -17.11 -16.65
CA ASN A 282 10.08 -16.06 -16.05
C ASN A 282 9.28 -15.36 -14.94
N LEU A 283 9.92 -15.17 -13.79
CA LEU A 283 9.38 -14.47 -12.64
C LEU A 283 10.16 -13.19 -12.35
N ARG A 284 9.45 -12.09 -12.10
CA ARG A 284 10.02 -10.83 -11.62
C ARG A 284 9.44 -10.50 -10.26
N PHE A 285 10.30 -10.29 -9.28
CA PHE A 285 9.90 -10.04 -7.89
C PHE A 285 10.07 -8.57 -7.52
N LEU A 286 8.97 -7.96 -7.11
CA LEU A 286 8.94 -6.57 -6.68
C LEU A 286 8.32 -6.50 -5.27
N SER A 287 8.91 -5.76 -4.36
CA SER A 287 8.36 -5.53 -3.03
C SER A 287 7.87 -4.10 -2.87
N LYS A 288 6.91 -3.95 -1.98
CA LYS A 288 6.51 -2.68 -1.38
C LYS A 288 6.29 -2.95 0.10
N SER A 289 6.89 -2.16 0.99
CA SER A 289 6.66 -2.30 2.44
C SER A 289 5.15 -2.27 2.72
N GLN A 290 4.61 -3.20 3.52
CA GLN A 290 3.24 -3.05 4.00
C GLN A 290 3.24 -1.84 4.92
N GLU A 291 2.37 -0.88 4.63
CA GLU A 291 2.23 0.28 5.49
C GLU A 291 1.58 -0.19 6.78
N LYS A 292 2.35 -0.10 7.88
CA LYS A 292 1.82 -0.33 9.21
C LYS A 292 0.75 0.72 9.48
N TYR A 293 -0.43 0.27 9.87
CA TYR A 293 -1.37 1.10 10.60
C TYR A 293 -0.72 1.37 11.97
N GLU A 294 -0.10 2.53 12.13
CA GLU A 294 0.50 2.98 13.41
C GLU A 294 -0.53 3.60 14.34
#